data_AF-A0A3S5FHS6-F1
#
_entry.id   AF-A0A3S5FHS6-F1
#
_cell.length_a   1.000
_cell.length_b   1.000
_cell.length_c   1.000
_cell.angle_alpha   90.00
_cell.angle_beta   90.00
_cell.angle_gamma   90.00
#
_symmetry.space_group_name_H-M   'P 1'
#
loop_
_entity.id
_entity.type
_entity.pdbx_description
1 polymer ?
#
loop_
_entity_poly.entity_id
_entity_poly.type
_entity_poly.pdbx_seq_one_letter_code
_entity_poly.pdbx_strand_id
1 'polypeptide(L)'
;MTLKEWFKKHKSLEKRMELARAANSTVGYLNQLAYTSKKASVSMCAGLYSASAEITPEDVIFPEDERPDIAEVFSTKQMHESAA
;
A
#
# COMPACT_ATOMS: atom_id res chain seq x y z
N MET A 1 3.04 7.44 -0.14
CA MET A 1 4.13 6.97 0.74
C MET A 1 4.30 5.47 0.59
N THR A 2 5.41 4.90 1.08
CA THR A 2 5.64 3.45 1.09
C THR A 2 4.90 2.78 2.26
N LEU A 3 4.75 1.45 2.21
CA LEU A 3 4.22 0.67 3.34
C LEU A 3 5.06 0.87 4.62
N LYS A 4 6.38 1.00 4.48
CA LYS A 4 7.30 1.21 5.61
C LYS A 4 7.08 2.58 6.26
N GLU A 5 6.89 3.62 5.45
CA GLU A 5 6.57 4.97 5.93
C GLU A 5 5.22 5.00 6.62
N TRP A 6 4.22 4.33 6.04
CA TRP A 6 2.90 4.18 6.63
C TRP A 6 2.99 3.53 8.02
N PHE A 7 3.77 2.44 8.16
CA PHE A 7 3.96 1.77 9.45
C PHE A 7 4.67 2.65 10.48
N LYS A 8 5.59 3.52 10.05
CA LYS A 8 6.26 4.49 10.93
C LYS A 8 5.29 5.58 11.42
N LYS A 9 4.39 6.06 10.55
CA LYS A 9 3.37 7.07 10.87
C LYS A 9 2.27 6.47 11.77
N HIS A 10 1.75 5.30 11.41
CA HIS A 10 0.67 4.60 12.11
C HIS A 10 1.23 3.45 12.96
N LYS A 11 1.70 3.78 14.16
CA LYS A 11 2.33 2.83 15.10
C LYS A 11 1.34 1.90 15.80
N SER A 12 0.05 2.22 15.79
CA SER A 12 -0.99 1.41 16.43
C SER A 12 -1.11 0.03 15.78
N LEU A 13 -1.09 -1.03 16.61
CA LEU A 13 -1.32 -2.40 16.16
C LEU A 13 -2.72 -2.54 15.54
N GLU A 14 -3.73 -1.94 16.15
CA GLU A 14 -5.11 -1.95 15.67
C GLU A 14 -5.21 -1.38 14.24
N LYS A 15 -4.58 -0.23 14.00
CA LYS A 15 -4.57 0.40 12.67
C LYS A 15 -3.88 -0.46 11.61
N ARG A 16 -2.80 -1.15 11.99
CA ARG A 16 -2.11 -2.10 11.11
C ARG A 16 -2.94 -3.35 10.85
N MET A 17 -3.71 -3.81 11.83
CA MET A 17 -4.65 -4.93 11.66
C MET A 17 -5.81 -4.55 10.75
N GLU A 18 -6.34 -3.33 10.87
CA GLU A 18 -7.35 -2.78 9.98
C GLU A 18 -6.86 -2.78 8.53
N LEU A 19 -5.65 -2.24 8.28
CA LEU A 19 -5.02 -2.26 6.97
C LEU A 19 -4.82 -3.69 6.43
N ALA A 20 -4.29 -4.59 7.27
CA ALA A 20 -4.07 -5.97 6.87
C ALA A 20 -5.38 -6.67 6.49
N ARG A 21 -6.45 -6.45 7.25
CA ARG A 21 -7.78 -7.02 6.98
C ARG A 21 -8.35 -6.49 5.66
N ALA A 22 -8.33 -5.18 5.46
CA ALA A 22 -8.84 -4.55 4.25
C ALA A 22 -8.04 -4.97 3.00
N ALA A 23 -6.72 -5.16 3.14
CA ALA A 23 -5.87 -5.66 2.08
C ALA A 23 -5.88 -7.21 1.93
N ASN A 24 -6.80 -7.91 2.60
CA ASN A 24 -6.92 -9.37 2.63
C ASN A 24 -5.58 -10.09 2.92
N SER A 25 -4.92 -9.65 3.99
CA SER A 25 -3.56 -10.07 4.37
C SER A 25 -3.39 -10.17 5.88
N THR A 26 -2.14 -10.35 6.34
CA THR A 26 -1.77 -10.39 7.76
C THR A 26 -0.74 -9.33 8.10
N VAL A 27 -0.76 -8.82 9.34
CA VAL A 27 0.25 -7.86 9.82
C VAL A 27 1.67 -8.45 9.71
N GLY A 28 1.83 -9.76 9.92
CA GLY A 28 3.11 -10.45 9.74
C GLY A 28 3.64 -10.37 8.31
N TYR A 29 2.78 -10.65 7.32
CA TYR A 29 3.14 -10.52 5.92
C TYR A 29 3.44 -9.07 5.52
N LEU A 30 2.64 -8.11 5.99
CA LEU A 30 2.90 -6.69 5.74
C LEU A 30 4.22 -6.22 6.38
N ASN A 31 4.57 -6.72 7.57
CA ASN A 31 5.88 -6.47 8.17
C ASN A 31 7.02 -7.04 7.32
N GLN A 32 6.86 -8.24 6.74
CA GLN A 32 7.86 -8.78 5.81
C GLN A 32 8.04 -7.85 4.61
N LEU A 33 6.95 -7.37 4.00
CA LEU A 33 7.02 -6.44 2.89
C LEU A 33 7.67 -5.10 3.27
N ALA A 34 7.44 -4.59 4.49
CA ALA A 34 7.95 -3.29 4.92
C ALA A 34 9.43 -3.31 5.32
N TYR A 35 9.94 -4.43 5.82
CA TYR A 35 11.26 -4.51 6.47
C TYR A 35 12.22 -5.53 5.87
N THR A 36 11.85 -6.21 4.79
CA THR A 36 12.73 -7.15 4.08
C THR A 36 12.79 -6.81 2.59
N SER A 37 13.59 -7.55 1.81
CA SER A 37 13.66 -7.42 0.36
C SER A 37 12.49 -8.10 -0.39
N LYS A 38 11.50 -8.63 0.34
CA LYS A 38 10.35 -9.31 -0.25
C LYS A 38 9.48 -8.33 -1.04
N LYS A 39 9.25 -8.66 -2.31
CA LYS A 39 8.36 -7.89 -3.19
C LYS A 39 6.92 -8.37 -3.07
N ALA A 40 5.99 -7.43 -3.12
CA ALA A 40 4.56 -7.71 -3.17
C ALA A 40 4.15 -8.20 -4.58
N SER A 41 3.08 -9.01 -4.65
CA SER A 41 2.42 -9.30 -5.92
C SER A 41 1.62 -8.08 -6.39
N VAL A 42 1.25 -8.05 -7.68
CA VAL A 42 0.35 -7.04 -8.27
C VAL A 42 -0.95 -6.91 -7.47
N SER A 43 -1.58 -8.05 -7.13
CA SER A 43 -2.80 -8.09 -6.33
C SER A 43 -2.63 -7.48 -4.94
N MET A 44 -1.48 -7.74 -4.29
CA MET A 44 -1.18 -7.19 -2.97
C MET A 44 -0.91 -5.68 -3.04
N CYS A 45 -0.23 -5.22 -4.09
CA CYS A 45 -0.03 -3.81 -4.36
C CYS A 45 -1.36 -3.06 -4.52
N ALA A 46 -2.26 -3.57 -5.36
CA ALA A 46 -3.60 -3.01 -5.53
C ALA A 46 -4.40 -3.03 -4.22
N GLY A 47 -4.34 -4.13 -3.46
CA GLY A 47 -5.01 -4.26 -2.17
C GLY A 47 -4.51 -3.25 -1.13
N LEU A 48 -3.20 -3.02 -1.05
CA LEU A 48 -2.61 -2.02 -0.14
C LEU A 48 -3.02 -0.60 -0.51
N TYR A 49 -3.05 -0.29 -1.79
CA TYR A 49 -3.51 1.01 -2.27
C TYR A 49 -4.96 1.26 -1.87
N SER A 50 -5.88 0.37 -2.26
CA SER A 50 -7.30 0.53 -1.96
C SER A 50 -7.56 0.58 -0.46
N ALA A 51 -6.93 -0.31 0.32
CA ALA A 51 -7.09 -0.34 1.78
C ALA A 51 -6.57 0.93 2.45
N SER A 52 -5.42 1.45 2.03
CA SER A 52 -4.89 2.70 2.59
C SER A 52 -5.69 3.92 2.15
N ALA A 53 -6.21 3.96 0.93
CA ALA A 53 -7.10 5.01 0.45
C ALA A 53 -8.44 5.04 1.22
N GLU A 54 -8.95 3.88 1.64
CA GLU A 54 -10.15 3.77 2.46
C GLU A 54 -9.89 4.17 3.93
N ILE A 55 -8.82 3.64 4.53
CA ILE A 55 -8.59 3.75 5.98
C ILE A 55 -7.89 5.05 6.36
N THR A 56 -7.01 5.55 5.49
CA THR A 56 -6.19 6.76 5.67
C THR A 56 -6.04 7.50 4.33
N PRO A 57 -7.09 8.20 3.84
CA PRO A 57 -7.05 8.88 2.54
C PRO A 57 -5.91 9.89 2.37
N GLU A 58 -5.44 10.48 3.47
CA GLU A 58 -4.30 11.42 3.48
C GLU A 58 -2.93 10.72 3.41
N ASP A 59 -2.89 9.41 3.65
CA ASP A 59 -1.67 8.62 3.80
C ASP A 59 -1.70 7.36 2.93
N VAL A 60 -2.00 7.55 1.64
CA VAL A 60 -2.13 6.41 0.72
C VAL A 60 -0.77 5.76 0.44
N ILE A 61 -0.77 4.43 0.45
CA ILE A 61 0.38 3.59 0.13
C ILE A 61 0.52 3.44 -1.38
N PHE A 62 1.72 3.75 -1.88
CA PHE A 62 2.18 3.53 -3.24
C PHE A 62 3.37 2.56 -3.17
N PRO A 63 3.31 1.41 -3.86
CA PRO A 63 4.43 0.50 -3.97
C PRO A 63 5.56 1.14 -4.78
N GLU A 64 6.78 1.05 -4.27
CA GLU A 64 8.01 1.42 -5.00
C GLU A 64 8.47 0.27 -5.91
N ASP A 65 7.55 -0.26 -6.72
CA ASP A 65 7.87 -1.36 -7.62
C ASP A 65 7.70 -0.90 -9.08
N GLU A 66 8.84 -0.71 -9.74
CA GLU A 66 8.93 -0.22 -11.12
C GLU A 66 8.66 -1.30 -12.17
N ARG A 67 8.29 -2.52 -11.76
CA ARG A 67 7.91 -3.56 -12.72
C ARG A 67 6.69 -3.10 -13.53
N PRO A 68 6.66 -3.32 -14.86
CA PRO A 68 5.58 -2.80 -15.72
C PRO A 68 4.17 -3.21 -15.29
N ASP A 69 4.00 -4.45 -14.82
CA ASP A 69 2.72 -4.98 -14.32
C ASP A 69 2.25 -4.31 -13.02
N ILE A 70 3.16 -3.72 -12.26
CA ILE A 70 2.84 -2.90 -11.09
C ILE A 70 2.60 -1.44 -11.51
N ALA A 71 3.40 -0.89 -12.42
CA ALA A 71 3.22 0.46 -12.93
C ALA A 71 1.83 0.69 -13.56
N GLU A 72 1.24 -0.32 -14.21
CA GLU A 72 -0.13 -0.26 -14.72
C GLU A 72 -1.18 -0.10 -13.60
N VAL A 73 -0.98 -0.72 -12.44
CA VAL A 73 -1.88 -0.57 -11.27
C VAL A 73 -1.88 0.88 -10.76
N PHE A 74 -0.77 1.60 -10.93
CA PHE A 74 -0.58 2.95 -10.38
C PHE A 74 -0.59 4.07 -11.43
N SER A 75 -0.63 3.76 -12.73
CA SER A 75 -0.71 4.77 -13.81
C SER A 75 -2.03 5.55 -13.79
N THR A 76 -3.06 5.04 -13.12
CA THR A 76 -4.31 5.76 -12.82
C THR A 76 -4.11 6.96 -11.89
N LYS A 77 -2.96 7.07 -11.21
CA LYS A 77 -2.65 8.21 -10.36
C LYS A 77 -2.30 9.49 -11.14
N GLN A 78 -1.81 9.37 -12.39
CA GLN A 78 -1.52 10.54 -13.24
C GLN A 78 -2.77 11.09 -13.95
N MET A 79 -3.85 10.32 -14.06
CA MET A 79 -5.09 10.81 -14.70
C MET A 79 -5.94 11.69 -13.78
N HIS A 80 -5.74 11.65 -12.46
CA HIS A 80 -6.52 12.45 -11.52
C HIS A 80 -5.89 13.81 -11.19
N GLU A 81 -4.60 14.01 -11.48
CA GLU A 81 -3.92 15.32 -11.41
C GLU A 81 -3.95 16.09 -12.73
N SER A 82 -4.28 15.44 -13.85
CA SER A 82 -4.36 16.08 -15.19
C SER A 82 -5.78 16.56 -15.57
N ALA A 83 -6.75 16.41 -14.67
CA ALA A 83 -8.16 16.73 -14.91
C ALA A 83 -8.73 17.81 -13.96
N ALA A 84 -7.88 18.52 -13.22
CA ALA A 84 -8.25 19.63 -12.34
C ALA A 84 -7.66 20.95 -12.83
#